data_AF-A0A914ZBH5-F1
#
_entry.id   AF-A0A914ZBH5-F1
#
_cell.length_a   1.000
_cell.length_b   1.000
_cell.length_c   1.000
_cell.angle_alpha   90.00
_cell.angle_beta   90.00
_cell.angle_gamma   90.00
#
_symmetry.space_group_name_H-M   'P 1'
#
loop_
_entity.id
_entity.type
_entity.pdbx_description
1 polymer ?
#
loop_
_entity_poly.entity_id
_entity_poly.type
_entity_poly.pdbx_seq_one_letter_code
_entity_poly.pdbx_strand_id
1 'polypeptide(L)'
;MIEAPIFHVNGDDPEAVVFAAKVATEFRQTFHKPVVVDMFCYRRFGHNEGDEPAFTQPLMYKEIRKHKTTVQLYSDKLIGEGLLTQADIDQMKAEWRDKLETEFEAGQNYKPNKADWLDGAWAGLRTADNADEQRRALPRQSLEDDRQR
;
A
#
# COMPACT_ATOMS: atom_id res chain seq x y z
N MET A 1 12.32 3.63 -26.10
CA MET A 1 11.33 2.66 -25.57
C MET A 1 12.12 1.67 -24.70
N ILE A 2 11.60 1.24 -23.54
CA ILE A 2 12.39 0.54 -22.49
C ILE A 2 12.32 -1.01 -22.61
N GLU A 3 11.52 -1.55 -23.54
CA GLU A 3 11.39 -3.01 -23.81
C GLU A 3 11.18 -3.86 -22.54
N ALA A 4 10.42 -3.34 -21.57
CA ALA A 4 10.07 -4.07 -20.36
C ALA A 4 9.05 -5.16 -20.67
N PRO A 5 9.18 -6.38 -20.11
CA PRO A 5 8.13 -7.39 -20.20
C PRO A 5 6.87 -6.92 -19.49
N ILE A 6 5.72 -7.31 -20.05
CA ILE A 6 4.39 -6.99 -19.54
C ILE A 6 3.65 -8.32 -19.33
N PHE A 7 3.23 -8.58 -18.09
CA PHE A 7 2.41 -9.73 -17.73
C PHE A 7 0.96 -9.29 -17.54
N HIS A 8 0.08 -9.79 -18.40
CA HIS A 8 -1.36 -9.57 -18.30
C HIS A 8 -1.97 -10.67 -17.45
N VAL A 9 -2.68 -10.32 -16.38
CA VAL A 9 -3.25 -11.28 -15.43
C VAL A 9 -4.66 -10.90 -14.99
N ASN A 10 -5.55 -11.89 -14.87
CA ASN A 10 -6.90 -11.69 -14.36
C ASN A 10 -6.87 -11.56 -12.83
N GLY A 11 -7.36 -10.44 -12.30
CA GLY A 11 -7.45 -10.17 -10.87
C GLY A 11 -8.44 -11.07 -10.13
N ASP A 12 -9.39 -11.70 -10.82
CA ASP A 12 -10.30 -12.69 -10.25
C ASP A 12 -9.67 -14.08 -10.06
N ASP A 13 -8.41 -14.26 -10.47
CA ASP A 13 -7.61 -15.46 -10.20
C ASP A 13 -6.40 -15.09 -9.31
N PRO A 14 -6.56 -15.17 -7.96
CA PRO A 14 -5.49 -14.84 -7.03
C PRO A 14 -4.22 -15.68 -7.20
N GLU A 15 -4.33 -16.94 -7.61
CA GLU A 15 -3.18 -17.82 -7.81
C GLU A 15 -2.36 -17.38 -9.04
N ALA A 16 -3.05 -17.06 -10.15
CA ALA A 16 -2.39 -16.51 -11.33
C ALA A 16 -1.71 -15.16 -11.04
N VAL A 17 -2.35 -14.30 -10.23
CA VAL A 17 -1.77 -13.02 -9.78
C VAL A 17 -0.48 -13.25 -8.99
N VAL A 18 -0.50 -14.17 -8.03
CA VAL A 18 0.69 -14.52 -7.24
C VAL A 18 1.80 -15.07 -8.14
N PHE A 19 1.45 -15.93 -9.10
CA PHE A 19 2.41 -16.47 -10.05
C PHE A 19 3.03 -15.37 -10.93
N ALA A 20 2.23 -14.47 -11.50
CA ALA A 20 2.72 -13.35 -12.30
C ALA A 20 3.64 -12.43 -11.48
N ALA A 21 3.28 -12.13 -10.24
CA ALA A 21 4.11 -11.34 -9.32
C ALA A 21 5.44 -12.03 -8.99
N LYS A 22 5.44 -13.36 -8.81
CA LYS A 22 6.64 -14.16 -8.59
C LYS A 22 7.58 -14.07 -9.80
N VAL A 23 7.07 -14.35 -11.00
CA VAL A 23 7.86 -14.28 -12.25
C VAL A 23 8.40 -12.87 -12.48
N ALA A 24 7.59 -11.83 -12.26
CA ALA A 24 8.02 -10.44 -12.37
C ALA A 24 9.18 -10.12 -11.39
N THR A 25 9.07 -10.60 -10.15
CA THR A 25 10.11 -10.41 -9.14
C THR A 25 11.40 -11.12 -9.53
N GLU A 26 11.32 -12.39 -9.96
CA GLU A 26 12.47 -13.16 -10.42
C GLU A 26 13.14 -12.52 -11.64
N PHE A 27 12.37 -12.02 -12.60
CA PHE A 27 12.89 -11.29 -13.76
C PHE A 27 13.65 -10.03 -13.31
N ARG A 28 13.05 -9.21 -12.42
CA ARG A 28 13.67 -7.99 -11.92
C ARG A 28 14.96 -8.28 -11.17
N GLN A 29 15.01 -9.34 -10.37
CA GLN A 29 16.22 -9.71 -9.62
C GLN A 29 17.31 -10.29 -10.53
N THR A 30 16.95 -11.06 -11.54
CA THR A 30 17.91 -11.71 -12.45
C THR A 30 18.51 -10.72 -13.45
N PHE A 31 17.68 -9.85 -14.03
CA PHE A 31 18.08 -8.99 -15.14
C PHE A 31 18.22 -7.52 -14.76
N HIS A 32 17.84 -7.13 -13.53
CA HIS A 32 17.86 -5.75 -13.05
C HIS A 32 17.13 -4.77 -13.98
N LYS A 33 16.10 -5.25 -14.67
CA LYS A 33 15.27 -4.49 -15.60
C LYS A 33 13.86 -4.27 -15.04
N PRO A 34 13.18 -3.18 -15.44
CA PRO A 34 11.79 -2.98 -15.09
C PRO A 34 10.90 -4.05 -15.73
N VAL A 35 9.77 -4.32 -15.09
CA VAL A 35 8.73 -5.26 -15.51
C VAL A 35 7.39 -4.66 -15.11
N VAL A 36 6.36 -4.92 -15.91
CA VAL A 36 4.99 -4.45 -15.65
C VAL A 36 4.10 -5.66 -15.42
N VAL A 37 3.28 -5.60 -14.37
CA VAL A 37 2.17 -6.53 -14.18
C VAL A 37 0.89 -5.74 -14.41
N ASP A 38 0.19 -6.05 -15.49
CA ASP A 38 -1.10 -5.50 -15.87
C ASP A 38 -2.20 -6.41 -15.32
N MET A 39 -2.74 -6.04 -14.16
CA MET A 39 -3.78 -6.79 -13.47
C MET A 39 -5.16 -6.27 -13.87
N PHE A 40 -5.90 -7.08 -14.61
CA PHE A 40 -7.28 -6.80 -15.00
C PHE A 40 -8.20 -7.04 -13.82
N CYS A 41 -8.68 -5.95 -13.22
CA CYS A 41 -9.61 -5.99 -12.11
C CYS A 41 -10.74 -4.99 -12.33
N TYR A 42 -11.62 -4.87 -11.34
CA TYR A 42 -12.71 -3.92 -11.37
C TYR A 42 -12.79 -3.16 -10.05
N ARG A 43 -13.36 -1.95 -10.10
CA ARG A 43 -13.66 -1.16 -8.91
C ARG A 43 -15.13 -1.33 -8.56
N ARG A 44 -15.42 -1.81 -7.34
CA ARG A 44 -16.80 -2.13 -6.93
C ARG A 44 -17.69 -0.90 -6.80
N PHE A 45 -17.13 0.19 -6.29
CA PHE A 45 -17.81 1.47 -6.07
C PHE A 45 -17.29 2.54 -7.05
N GLY A 46 -17.76 3.77 -6.90
CA GLY A 46 -17.30 4.94 -7.66
C GLY A 46 -15.81 5.24 -7.45
N HIS A 47 -15.35 6.40 -7.92
CA HIS A 47 -13.95 6.79 -7.71
C HIS A 47 -13.60 6.86 -6.21
N ASN A 48 -14.56 7.34 -5.43
CA ASN A 48 -14.67 7.17 -3.99
C ASN A 48 -15.99 6.44 -3.67
N GLU A 49 -16.19 6.06 -2.40
CA GLU A 49 -17.34 5.29 -1.94
C GLU A 49 -18.67 6.08 -1.99
N GLY A 50 -18.63 7.41 -2.03
CA GLY A 50 -19.80 8.29 -2.14
C GLY A 50 -20.21 8.63 -3.58
N ASP A 51 -19.35 8.34 -4.56
CA ASP A 51 -19.61 8.59 -5.97
C ASP A 51 -20.56 7.54 -6.57
N GLU A 52 -21.48 7.98 -7.43
CA GLU A 52 -22.30 7.09 -8.26
C GLU A 52 -21.71 6.96 -9.68
N PRO A 53 -21.05 5.84 -10.00
CA PRO A 53 -20.38 5.66 -11.28
C PRO A 53 -21.31 5.32 -12.45
N ALA A 54 -22.57 4.95 -12.19
CA ALA A 54 -23.53 4.62 -13.25
C ALA A 54 -23.86 5.83 -14.14
N PHE A 55 -23.57 7.07 -13.72
CA PHE A 55 -23.78 8.26 -14.54
C PHE A 55 -22.91 8.28 -15.80
N THR A 56 -21.70 7.74 -15.73
CA THR A 56 -20.77 7.72 -16.88
C THR A 56 -20.53 6.31 -17.41
N GLN A 57 -20.67 5.29 -16.57
CA GLN A 57 -20.33 3.90 -16.92
C GLN A 57 -21.45 2.89 -16.54
N PRO A 58 -22.70 3.09 -16.98
CA PRO A 58 -23.85 2.31 -16.51
C PRO A 58 -23.79 0.82 -16.87
N LEU A 59 -23.35 0.49 -18.10
CA LEU A 59 -23.28 -0.90 -18.55
C LEU A 59 -22.23 -1.69 -17.78
N MET A 60 -21.05 -1.12 -17.60
CA MET A 60 -19.96 -1.74 -16.86
C MET A 60 -20.37 -1.99 -15.41
N TYR A 61 -20.94 -0.99 -14.73
CA TYR A 61 -21.36 -1.15 -13.34
C TYR A 61 -22.57 -2.07 -13.16
N LYS A 62 -23.43 -2.21 -14.18
CA LYS A 62 -24.49 -3.23 -14.18
C LYS A 62 -23.91 -4.65 -14.14
N GLU A 63 -22.85 -4.91 -14.90
CA GLU A 63 -22.18 -6.22 -14.90
C GLU A 63 -21.34 -6.43 -13.64
N ILE A 64 -20.56 -5.41 -13.22
CA ILE A 64 -19.81 -5.46 -11.95
C ILE A 64 -20.74 -5.80 -10.79
N ARG A 65 -21.91 -5.15 -10.66
CA ARG A 65 -22.85 -5.40 -9.54
C ARG A 65 -23.34 -6.85 -9.48
N LYS A 66 -23.53 -7.52 -10.62
CA LYS A 66 -23.93 -8.94 -10.69
C LYS A 66 -22.78 -9.91 -10.48
N HIS A 67 -21.55 -9.48 -10.78
CA HIS A 67 -20.36 -10.30 -10.64
C HIS A 67 -20.09 -10.60 -9.16
N LYS A 68 -19.78 -11.86 -8.87
CA LYS A 68 -19.35 -12.30 -7.54
C LYS A 68 -18.02 -11.62 -7.19
N THR A 69 -17.79 -11.34 -5.91
CA THR A 69 -16.50 -10.76 -5.50
C THR A 69 -15.37 -11.76 -5.70
N THR A 70 -14.16 -11.29 -5.95
CA THR A 70 -12.96 -12.14 -6.04
C THR A 70 -12.81 -13.05 -4.81
N VAL A 71 -13.07 -12.52 -3.61
CA VAL A 71 -13.09 -13.32 -2.37
C VAL A 71 -14.12 -14.44 -2.46
N GLN A 72 -15.35 -14.15 -2.88
CA GLN A 72 -16.38 -15.19 -3.00
C GLN A 72 -16.03 -16.23 -4.07
N LEU A 73 -15.52 -15.81 -5.22
CA LEU A 73 -15.09 -16.72 -6.30
C LEU A 73 -14.00 -17.68 -5.81
N TYR A 74 -13.00 -17.15 -5.12
CA TYR A 74 -11.89 -17.96 -4.60
C TYR A 74 -12.33 -18.85 -3.43
N SER A 75 -13.20 -18.35 -2.53
CA SER A 75 -13.81 -19.18 -1.48
C SER A 75 -14.61 -20.34 -2.08
N ASP A 76 -15.46 -20.08 -3.08
CA ASP A 76 -16.26 -21.10 -3.77
C ASP A 76 -15.35 -22.18 -4.41
N LYS A 77 -14.21 -21.77 -5.01
CA LYS A 77 -13.19 -22.68 -5.55
C LYS A 77 -12.62 -23.59 -4.46
N LEU A 78 -12.13 -23.02 -3.36
CA LEU A 78 -11.51 -23.78 -2.27
C LEU A 78 -12.49 -24.74 -1.57
N ILE A 79 -13.76 -24.35 -1.46
CA ILE A 79 -14.83 -25.23 -0.98
C ILE A 79 -15.08 -26.36 -1.97
N GLY A 80 -15.14 -26.06 -3.28
CA GLY A 80 -15.29 -27.06 -4.33
C GLY A 80 -14.13 -28.08 -4.38
N GLU A 81 -12.92 -27.65 -4.01
CA GLU A 81 -11.74 -28.50 -3.88
C GLU A 81 -11.68 -29.27 -2.55
N GLY A 82 -12.59 -28.98 -1.61
CA GLY A 82 -12.64 -29.60 -0.29
C GLY A 82 -11.52 -29.16 0.65
N LEU A 83 -10.82 -28.07 0.33
CA LEU A 83 -9.74 -27.52 1.16
C LEU A 83 -10.26 -26.70 2.33
N LEU A 84 -11.44 -26.10 2.18
CA LEU A 84 -12.12 -25.31 3.21
C LEU A 84 -13.61 -25.64 3.22
N THR A 85 -14.25 -25.41 4.36
CA THR A 85 -15.69 -25.44 4.49
C THR A 85 -16.26 -24.02 4.49
N GLN A 86 -17.58 -23.90 4.28
CA GLN A 86 -18.28 -22.62 4.43
C GLN A 86 -18.09 -22.03 5.85
N ALA A 87 -18.06 -22.89 6.87
CA ALA A 87 -17.86 -22.48 8.26
C ALA A 87 -16.47 -21.86 8.47
N ASP A 88 -15.42 -22.42 7.85
CA ASP A 88 -14.06 -21.88 7.93
C ASP A 88 -13.99 -20.47 7.33
N ILE A 89 -14.62 -20.27 6.16
CA ILE A 89 -14.66 -18.95 5.50
C ILE A 89 -15.40 -17.92 6.35
N ASP A 90 -16.52 -18.30 6.97
CA ASP A 90 -17.31 -17.39 7.79
C ASP A 90 -16.59 -17.05 9.11
N GLN A 91 -15.87 -18.02 9.69
CA GLN A 91 -14.99 -17.79 10.83
C GLN A 91 -13.88 -16.80 10.48
N MET A 92 -13.14 -17.00 9.37
CA MET A 92 -12.08 -16.08 8.95
C MET A 92 -12.59 -14.65 8.75
N LYS A 93 -13.81 -14.49 8.20
CA LYS A 93 -14.45 -13.17 8.06
C LYS A 93 -14.81 -12.54 9.40
N ALA A 94 -15.27 -13.33 10.37
CA ALA A 94 -15.60 -12.86 11.71
C ALA A 94 -14.33 -12.41 12.44
N GLU A 95 -13.30 -13.24 12.47
CA GLU A 95 -12.00 -12.93 13.08
C GLU A 95 -11.38 -11.65 12.50
N TRP A 96 -11.47 -11.46 11.18
CA TRP A 96 -10.98 -10.23 10.55
C TRP A 96 -11.77 -9.00 10.98
N ARG A 97 -13.10 -9.09 11.11
CA ARG A 97 -13.92 -7.98 11.62
C ARG A 97 -13.62 -7.67 13.07
N ASP A 98 -13.51 -8.68 13.91
CA ASP A 98 -13.21 -8.52 15.34
C ASP A 98 -11.85 -7.87 15.54
N LYS A 99 -10.86 -8.24 14.70
CA LYS A 99 -9.56 -7.57 14.68
C LYS A 99 -9.70 -6.08 14.33
N LEU A 100 -10.44 -5.75 13.26
CA LEU A 100 -10.63 -4.35 12.87
C LEU A 100 -11.38 -3.54 13.94
N GLU A 101 -12.35 -4.13 14.63
CA GLU A 101 -13.06 -3.50 15.74
C GLU A 101 -12.12 -3.22 16.92
N THR A 102 -11.30 -4.21 17.28
CA THR A 102 -10.30 -4.07 18.35
C THR A 102 -9.32 -2.92 18.05
N GLU A 103 -8.82 -2.85 16.81
CA GLU A 103 -7.93 -1.77 16.38
C GLU A 103 -8.66 -0.41 16.32
N PHE A 104 -9.93 -0.40 15.96
CA PHE A 104 -10.76 0.82 15.97
C PHE A 104 -10.93 1.37 17.39
N GLU A 105 -11.25 0.51 18.36
CA GLU A 105 -11.35 0.88 19.77
C GLU A 105 -10.01 1.36 20.34
N ALA A 106 -8.91 0.67 20.01
CA ALA A 106 -7.56 1.08 20.40
C ALA A 106 -7.19 2.46 19.82
N GLY A 107 -7.58 2.71 18.57
CA GLY A 107 -7.39 3.97 17.86
C GLY A 107 -8.04 5.18 18.53
N GLN A 108 -9.18 5.00 19.22
CA GLN A 108 -9.85 6.10 19.93
C GLN A 108 -8.98 6.71 21.04
N ASN A 109 -8.14 5.89 21.67
CA ASN A 109 -7.25 6.30 22.76
C ASN A 109 -5.80 6.48 22.29
N TYR A 110 -5.52 6.26 21.01
CA TYR A 110 -4.19 6.37 20.46
C TYR A 110 -3.74 7.83 20.41
N LYS A 111 -2.64 8.13 21.09
CA LYS A 111 -1.94 9.41 20.97
C LYS A 111 -0.80 9.23 19.99
N PRO A 112 -0.72 10.02 18.91
CA PRO A 112 0.39 9.97 17.98
C PRO A 112 1.71 10.12 18.74
N ASN A 113 2.53 9.08 18.69
CA ASN A 113 3.92 9.17 19.12
C ASN A 113 4.74 9.95 18.09
N LYS A 114 5.97 10.37 18.47
CA LYS A 114 6.90 10.99 17.54
C LYS A 114 7.05 10.09 16.32
N ALA A 115 6.88 10.65 15.12
CA ALA A 115 6.92 9.88 13.89
C ALA A 115 8.35 9.36 13.63
N ASP A 116 8.56 8.07 13.87
CA ASP A 116 9.87 7.39 13.89
C ASP A 116 10.43 7.06 12.49
N TRP A 117 9.61 7.20 11.45
CA TRP A 117 9.94 6.84 10.06
C TRP A 117 11.21 7.47 9.47
N LEU A 118 11.72 8.58 10.03
CA LEU A 118 12.95 9.25 9.61
C LEU A 118 14.02 9.28 10.71
N ASP A 119 13.67 8.92 11.96
CA ASP A 119 14.52 9.12 13.14
C ASP A 119 15.84 8.33 13.05
N GLY A 120 15.88 7.21 12.30
CA GLY A 120 17.11 6.46 12.04
C GLY A 120 18.09 7.20 11.11
N ALA A 121 17.64 7.58 9.91
CA ALA A 121 18.47 8.28 8.94
C ALA A 121 18.80 9.71 9.37
N TRP A 122 17.92 10.32 10.16
CA TRP A 122 18.03 11.70 10.65
C TRP A 122 18.43 11.76 12.13
N ALA A 123 19.03 10.69 12.65
CA ALA A 123 19.57 10.66 14.00
C ALA A 123 20.54 11.85 14.22
N GLY A 124 20.25 12.67 15.22
CA GLY A 124 21.04 13.88 15.53
C GLY A 124 20.60 15.15 14.80
N LEU A 125 19.67 15.06 13.85
CA LEU A 125 18.96 16.23 13.34
C LEU A 125 17.84 16.59 14.32
N ARG A 126 17.81 17.87 14.69
CA ARG A 126 16.79 18.46 15.56
C ARG A 126 16.14 19.62 14.82
N THR A 127 14.90 19.92 15.17
CA THR A 127 14.28 21.17 14.72
C THR A 127 15.18 22.34 15.16
N ALA A 128 15.51 23.22 14.21
CA ALA A 128 16.34 24.39 14.50
C ALA A 128 15.65 25.26 15.56
N ASP A 129 16.44 25.80 16.48
CA ASP A 129 15.96 26.76 17.48
C ASP A 129 16.60 28.15 17.29
N ASN A 130 16.17 29.10 18.13
CA ASN A 130 16.65 30.47 18.08
C ASN A 130 18.17 30.59 18.30
N ALA A 131 18.83 29.59 18.89
CA ALA A 131 20.29 29.59 19.05
C ALA A 131 21.01 29.21 17.74
N ASP A 132 20.37 28.43 16.88
CA ASP A 132 20.87 28.13 15.54
C ASP A 132 20.71 29.33 14.58
N GLU A 133 19.71 30.20 14.79
CA GLU A 133 19.53 31.44 14.00
C GLU A 133 20.65 32.47 14.24
N GLN A 134 21.16 32.56 15.47
CA GLN A 134 22.23 33.48 15.85
C GLN A 134 23.59 33.15 15.21
N ARG A 135 23.74 31.97 14.59
CA ARG A 135 24.97 31.56 13.87
C ARG A 135 25.01 32.02 12.41
N ARG A 136 24.00 32.75 11.91
CA ARG A 136 24.06 33.33 10.57
C ARG A 136 24.92 34.61 10.57
N ALA A 137 26.11 34.44 9.99
CA ALA A 137 27.09 35.48 9.66
C ALA A 137 27.69 36.23 10.86
N LEU A 138 28.72 35.63 11.47
CA LEU A 138 29.73 36.45 12.13
C LEU A 138 30.41 37.32 11.06
N PRO A 139 30.54 38.65 11.29
CA PRO A 139 31.32 39.51 10.41
C PRO A 139 32.76 38.99 10.31
N ARG A 140 33.36 39.05 9.12
CA ARG A 140 34.70 38.54 8.79
C ARG A 140 35.83 38.96 9.75
N GLN A 141 35.61 39.99 10.57
CA GLN A 141 36.54 40.51 11.57
C GLN A 141 36.72 39.61 12.80
N SER A 142 35.79 38.71 13.12
CA SER A 142 35.93 37.83 14.30
C SER A 142 36.77 36.57 14.07
N LEU A 143 37.29 36.37 12.85
CA LEU A 143 38.12 35.20 12.49
C LEU A 143 39.63 35.45 12.65
N GLU A 144 40.05 36.70 12.85
CA GLU A 144 41.47 37.04 13.00
C GLU A 144 41.97 36.88 14.44
N ASP A 145 41.08 36.98 15.44
CA ASP A 145 41.45 36.79 16.85
C ASP A 145 41.64 35.33 17.26
N ASP A 146 41.08 34.37 16.50
CA ASP A 146 41.27 32.92 16.71
C ASP A 146 42.59 32.39 16.09
N ARG A 147 43.34 33.22 15.37
CA ARG A 147 44.61 32.86 14.70
C ARG A 147 45.88 33.17 15.49
N GLN A 148 45.77 33.54 16.78
CA GLN A 148 46.89 33.43 17.72
C GLN A 148 46.98 32.04 18.39
N ARG A 149 46.53 31.01 17.66
CA ARG A 149 47.08 29.66 17.67
C ARG A 149 47.44 29.25 16.25
#